data_AF-A0A4Q3B9U0-F1
#
_entry.id   AF-A0A4Q3B9U0-F1
#
_cell.length_a   1.000
_cell.length_b   1.000
_cell.length_c   1.000
_cell.angle_alpha   90.00
_cell.angle_beta   90.00
_cell.angle_gamma   90.00
#
_symmetry.space_group_name_H-M   'P 1'
#
loop_
_entity.id
_entity.type
_entity.pdbx_description
1 polymer ?
#
loop_
_entity_poly.entity_id
_entity_poly.type
_entity_poly.pdbx_seq_one_letter_code
_entity_poly.pdbx_strand_id
1 'polypeptide(L)' 'MADKLALSWSGGKDSALALEKLMYNGQYQVVALFTSYNQQTQKVTLHNVPIELIRLQAQSLDFPLIEIPLPPRFGEF' A
#
# COMPACT_ATOMS: atom_id res chain seq x y z
N MET A 1 11.35 -7.47 -21.74
CA MET A 1 11.37 -7.74 -20.28
C MET A 1 10.36 -6.79 -19.66
N ALA A 2 9.54 -7.22 -18.71
CA ALA A 2 8.56 -6.32 -18.07
C ALA A 2 9.26 -5.39 -17.07
N ASP A 3 8.81 -4.14 -16.99
CA ASP A 3 9.34 -3.15 -16.06
C ASP A 3 8.84 -3.43 -14.64
N LYS A 4 9.77 -3.48 -13.68
CA LYS A 4 9.43 -3.75 -12.29
C LYS A 4 8.95 -2.47 -11.61
N LEU A 5 7.86 -2.56 -10.85
CA LEU A 5 7.34 -1.44 -10.07
C LEU A 5 6.86 -1.86 -8.69
N ALA A 6 6.86 -0.90 -7.76
CA ALA A 6 6.14 -0.99 -6.50
C ALA A 6 4.86 -0.15 -6.60
N LEU A 7 3.72 -0.72 -6.19
CA LEU A 7 2.42 -0.06 -6.29
C LEU A 7 2.05 0.61 -4.96
N SER A 8 1.64 1.88 -5.03
CA SER A 8 1.05 2.58 -3.89
C SER A 8 -0.27 1.92 -3.49
N TRP A 9 -0.34 1.44 -2.26
CA TRP A 9 -1.45 0.64 -1.76
C TRP A 9 -2.11 1.30 -0.55
N SER A 10 -3.30 1.88 -0.75
CA SER A 10 -4.10 2.49 0.32
C SER A 10 -5.04 1.49 1.01
N GLY A 11 -5.19 0.30 0.43
CA GLY A 11 -6.17 -0.71 0.83
C GLY A 11 -7.61 -0.45 0.32
N GLY A 12 -7.79 0.59 -0.49
CA GLY A 12 -9.07 0.95 -1.09
C GLY A 12 -9.31 0.28 -2.45
N LYS A 13 -10.54 0.43 -2.95
CA LYS A 13 -10.99 -0.12 -4.24
C LYS A 13 -10.14 0.36 -5.43
N ASP A 14 -9.64 1.60 -5.39
CA ASP A 14 -8.91 2.19 -6.52
C ASP A 14 -7.50 1.62 -6.63
N SER A 15 -6.81 1.37 -5.52
CA SER A 15 -5.52 0.67 -5.53
C SER A 15 -5.68 -0.81 -5.92
N ALA A 16 -6.79 -1.45 -5.52
CA ALA A 16 -7.10 -2.81 -5.93
C ALA A 16 -7.36 -2.91 -7.44
N LEU A 17 -8.12 -1.97 -8.01
CA LEU A 17 -8.35 -1.88 -9.46
C LEU A 17 -7.06 -1.60 -10.22
N ALA A 18 -6.19 -0.73 -9.70
CA ALA A 18 -4.89 -0.47 -10.31
C ALA A 18 -4.00 -1.72 -10.33
N LEU A 19 -3.96 -2.48 -9.23
CA LEU A 19 -3.25 -3.76 -9.15
C LEU A 19 -3.76 -4.75 -10.20
N GLU A 20 -5.08 -4.93 -10.28
CA GLU A 20 -5.72 -5.82 -11.25
C GLU A 20 -5.34 -5.44 -12.69
N LYS A 21 -5.44 -4.16 -13.05
CA LYS A 21 -5.09 -3.67 -14.38
C LYS A 21 -3.60 -3.88 -14.70
N LEU A 22 -2.71 -3.68 -13.74
CA LEU A 22 -1.26 -3.89 -13.92
C LEU A 22 -0.90 -5.37 -14.08
N MET A 23 -1.56 -6.27 -13.35
CA MET A 23 -1.37 -7.72 -13.49
C MET A 23 -1.71 -8.22 -14.90
N TYR A 24 -2.69 -7.61 -15.55
CA TYR A 24 -3.07 -7.94 -16.94
C TYR A 24 -2.31 -7.14 -18.01
N ASN A 25 -1.50 -6.14 -17.63
CA ASN A 25 -0.89 -5.21 -18.57
C ASN A 25 0.30 -5.81 -19.35
N GLY A 26 0.99 -6.85 -18.84
CA GLY A 26 2.09 -7.54 -19.53
C GLY A 26 3.37 -6.71 -19.75
N GLN A 27 3.30 -5.37 -19.72
CA GLN A 27 4.47 -4.48 -19.76
C GLN A 27 5.08 -4.29 -18.38
N TYR A 28 4.31 -4.51 -17.31
CA TYR A 28 4.74 -4.28 -15.94
C TYR A 28 4.71 -5.56 -15.09
N GLN A 29 5.62 -5.62 -14.14
CA GLN A 29 5.62 -6.60 -13.06
C GLN A 29 5.52 -5.86 -11.74
N VAL A 30 4.37 -5.96 -11.06
CA VAL A 30 4.25 -5.49 -9.67
C VAL A 30 5.06 -6.44 -8.79
N VAL A 31 6.06 -5.91 -8.09
CA VAL A 31 6.95 -6.73 -7.23
C VAL A 31 6.74 -6.48 -5.74
N ALA A 32 6.05 -5.39 -5.39
CA ALA A 32 5.72 -5.05 -4.01
C ALA A 32 4.55 -4.06 -3.98
N LEU A 33 3.86 -4.03 -2.84
CA LEU A 33 2.97 -2.96 -2.44
C LEU A 33 3.72 -2.05 -1.48
N PHE A 34 3.38 -0.76 -1.44
CA PHE A 34 3.89 0.13 -0.39
C PHE A 34 2.79 1.03 0.16
N THR A 35 2.90 1.38 1.44
CA THR A 35 1.95 2.28 2.09
C THR A 35 2.62 3.14 3.14
N SER A 36 2.10 4.35 3.36
CA SER A 36 2.54 5.24 4.44
C SER A 36 1.51 5.32 5.54
N TYR A 37 1.93 5.28 6.79
CA TYR A 37 1.03 5.33 7.94
C TYR A 37 1.58 6.24 9.04
N ASN A 38 0.70 6.84 9.83
CA ASN A 38 1.08 7.60 11.00
C ASN A 38 1.58 6.63 12.09
N GLN A 39 2.83 6.80 12.50
CA GLN A 39 3.49 5.91 13.46
C GLN A 39 2.86 5.93 14.86
N GLN A 40 2.21 7.02 15.27
CA GLN A 40 1.53 7.11 16.56
C GLN A 40 0.16 6.44 16.52
N THR A 41 -0.66 6.77 15.53
CA THR A 41 -2.04 6.26 15.46
C THR A 41 -2.12 4.85 14.87
N GLN A 42 -1.03 4.36 14.25
CA GLN A 42 -0.97 3.09 13.52
C GLN A 42 -1.99 3.02 12.38
N LYS A 43 -2.25 4.15 11.72
CA LYS A 43 -3.27 4.25 10.65
C LYS A 43 -2.72 4.87 9.38
N VAL A 44 -3.18 4.39 8.23
CA VAL A 44 -2.84 4.97 6.93
C VAL A 44 -3.43 6.38 6.79
N THR A 45 -2.60 7.29 6.29
CA THR A 45 -2.79 8.75 6.35
C THR A 45 -4.07 9.26 5.67
N LEU A 46 -4.59 8.52 4.68
CA LEU A 46 -5.72 8.99 3.84
C LEU A 46 -7.11 8.52 4.32
N HIS A 47 -7.19 7.37 4.99
CA HIS A 47 -8.47 6.71 5.28
C HIS A 47 -8.66 6.33 6.75
N ASN A 48 -7.72 6.67 7.63
CA ASN A 48 -7.77 6.34 9.07
C ASN A 48 -7.96 4.82 9.31
N VAL A 49 -7.54 3.99 8.35
CA VAL A 49 -7.61 2.53 8.40
C VAL A 49 -6.39 2.02 9.17
N PRO A 50 -6.54 1.07 10.10
CA PRO A 50 -5.41 0.46 10.79
C PRO A 50 -4.41 -0.16 9.81
N ILE A 51 -3.11 0.07 10.02
CA ILE A 51 -2.04 -0.52 9.21
C ILE A 51 -2.10 -2.06 9.21
N GLU A 52 -2.61 -2.65 10.28
CA GLU A 52 -2.82 -4.11 10.40
C GLU A 52 -3.78 -4.66 9.32
N LEU A 53 -4.85 -3.94 8.97
CA LEU A 53 -5.74 -4.37 7.90
C LEU A 53 -5.04 -4.33 6.54
N ILE A 54 -4.12 -3.38 6.34
CA ILE A 54 -3.33 -3.28 5.12
C ILE A 54 -2.33 -4.43 5.03
N ARG A 55 -1.70 -4.82 6.14
CA ARG A 55 -0.84 -6.01 6.22
C ARG A 55 -1.60 -7.27 5.84
N LEU A 56 -2.81 -7.46 6.39
CA LEU A 56 -3.67 -8.60 6.08
C LEU A 56 -4.07 -8.64 4.59
N GLN A 57 -4.38 -7.49 3.99
CA GLN A 57 -4.65 -7.40 2.56
C GLN A 57 -3.44 -7.80 1.72
N ALA A 58 -2.25 -7.24 2.00
CA ALA A 58 -1.03 -7.59 1.28
C ALA A 58 -0.69 -9.08 1.40
N GLN A 59 -0.84 -9.65 2.60
CA GLN A 59 -0.68 -11.08 2.85
C GLN A 59 -1.69 -11.91 2.04
N SER A 60 -2.97 -11.51 1.99
CA SER A 60 -4.01 -12.23 1.24
C SER A 60 -3.79 -12.21 -0.27
N LEU A 61 -3.08 -11.18 -0.76
CA LEU A 61 -2.72 -11.01 -2.17
C LEU A 61 -1.34 -11.61 -2.49
N ASP A 62 -0.65 -12.19 -1.51
CA ASP A 62 0.71 -12.73 -1.63
C ASP A 62 1.74 -11.71 -2.15
N PHE A 63 1.61 -10.45 -1.73
CA PHE A 63 2.58 -9.40 -2.05
C PHE A 63 3.39 -8.96 -0.82
N PRO A 64 4.71 -8.70 -0.98
CA PRO A 64 5.47 -7.96 0.01
C PRO A 64 4.86 -6.56 0.23
N LEU A 65 4.76 -6.16 1.50
CA LEU A 65 4.33 -4.80 1.88
C LEU A 65 5.53 -4.01 2.41
N ILE A 66 5.84 -2.90 1.75
CA ILE A 66 6.79 -1.91 2.22
C ILE A 66 6.03 -0.87 3.06
N GLU A 67 6.25 -0.90 4.36
CA GLU A 67 5.62 0.03 5.29
C GLU A 67 6.51 1.26 5.51
N ILE A 68 5.95 2.45 5.30
CA ILE A 68 6.64 3.74 5.47
C ILE A 68 6.05 4.44 6.70
N PRO A 69 6.63 4.27 7.89
CA PRO A 69 6.19 4.99 9.08
C PRO A 69 6.46 6.48 8.89
N LEU A 70 5.41 7.29 9.03
CA LEU A 70 5.52 8.73 9.04
C LEU A 70 5.50 9.23 10.49
N PRO A 71 6.38 10.16 10.86
CA PRO A 71 6.26 10.85 12.14
C PRO A 71 4.91 11.59 12.18
N PRO A 72 4.38 11.89 13.38
CA PRO A 72 3.24 12.77 13.48
C PRO A 72 3.51 14.08 12.74
N ARG A 73 2.51 14.60 12.03
CA ARG A 73 2.60 15.96 11.50
C ARG A 73 2.73 16.92 12.68
N PHE A 74 3.62 17.91 12.56
CA PHE A 74 3.71 18.98 13.54
C PHE A 74 2.31 19.58 13.81
N GLY A 75 1.84 19.46 15.05
CA GLY A 75 0.54 20.00 15.48
C GLY A 75 -0.59 18.97 15.64
N GLU A 76 -0.38 17.70 15.30
CA GLU A 76 -1.31 16.60 15.64
C GLU A 76 -0.79 15.91 16.91
N PHE A 77 -1.52 16.07 18.03
CA PHE A 77 -1.27 15.42 19.33
C PHE A 77 -2.29 14.30 19.58
#